data_AF-R7P3J0-F1
#
_entry.id   AF-R7P3J0-F1
#
_cell.length_a   1.000
_cell.length_b   1.000
_cell.length_c   1.000
_cell.angle_alpha   90.00
_cell.angle_beta   90.00
_cell.angle_gamma   90.00
#
_symmetry.space_group_name_H-M   'P 1'
#
loop_
_entity.id
_entity.type
_entity.pdbx_description
1 polymer ?
#
loop_
_entity_poly.entity_id
_entity_poly.type
_entity_poly.pdbx_seq_one_letter_code
_entity_poly.pdbx_strand_id
1 'polypeptide(L)'
;MKDFFDDVITKGGFLYIVNEFQKSNYTEDDFDSFYMQEKIEDKKGFFNFFKAHNVYDYCTIIDGAYNTIKKLNCKYEIFIGTSYIICDIINDTGFLLDQKYKYLIKNFPFLEPNNIVFLGNKSVLNIDIKIDDRIDNLNGAKTKILFTAYHNKNISDETLEKERIKRANSRYDIEKLLLIERNDLNE
;
A
#
# COMPACT_ATOMS: atom_id res chain seq x y z
N MET A 1 3.44 -10.72 -9.03
CA MET A 1 2.66 -9.79 -8.17
C MET A 1 3.42 -8.50 -7.99
N LYS A 2 2.77 -7.35 -7.82
CA LYS A 2 3.41 -6.11 -7.41
C LYS A 2 2.47 -5.44 -6.40
N ASP A 3 2.90 -5.27 -5.16
CA ASP A 3 2.01 -5.12 -4.01
C ASP A 3 1.48 -3.69 -3.80
N PHE A 4 0.55 -3.30 -4.66
CA PHE A 4 0.08 -1.93 -4.75
C PHE A 4 -1.27 -1.78 -4.07
N PHE A 5 -1.35 -1.43 -2.78
CA PHE A 5 -2.63 -0.91 -2.29
C PHE A 5 -2.57 0.31 -1.39
N ASP A 6 -2.80 0.12 -0.09
CA ASP A 6 -2.79 1.19 0.89
C ASP A 6 -1.41 1.85 0.90
N ASP A 7 -1.37 3.18 0.94
CA ASP A 7 -0.19 4.05 0.93
C ASP A 7 0.72 3.95 -0.30
N VAL A 8 0.39 3.08 -1.28
CA VAL A 8 1.11 2.98 -2.57
C VAL A 8 0.28 3.51 -3.74
N ILE A 9 -1.01 3.18 -3.82
CA ILE A 9 -1.90 3.63 -4.92
C ILE A 9 -3.13 4.38 -4.42
N THR A 10 -3.48 4.21 -3.14
CA THR A 10 -4.57 4.90 -2.48
C THR A 10 -4.15 5.31 -1.07
N LYS A 11 -4.68 6.42 -0.55
CA LYS A 11 -4.38 6.85 0.84
C LYS A 11 -5.50 7.65 1.47
N GLY A 12 -5.33 7.98 2.75
CA GLY A 12 -6.13 8.99 3.47
C GLY A 12 -7.39 8.46 4.17
N GLY A 13 -7.94 7.31 3.74
CA GLY A 13 -9.19 6.80 4.32
C GLY A 13 -9.09 6.50 5.82
N PHE A 14 -8.00 5.87 6.28
CA PHE A 14 -7.85 5.56 7.70
C PHE A 14 -7.63 6.82 8.54
N LEU A 15 -6.79 7.74 8.06
CA LEU A 15 -6.57 9.05 8.71
C LEU A 15 -7.88 9.83 8.85
N TYR A 16 -8.73 9.82 7.81
CA TYR A 16 -10.06 10.41 7.88
C TYR A 16 -10.89 9.80 9.02
N ILE A 17 -10.95 8.47 9.13
CA ILE A 17 -11.69 7.80 10.21
C ILE A 17 -11.13 8.15 11.60
N VAL A 18 -9.80 8.26 11.74
CA VAL A 18 -9.16 8.69 12.99
C VAL A 18 -9.60 10.10 13.36
N ASN A 19 -9.50 11.05 12.43
CA ASN A 19 -9.88 12.44 12.66
C ASN A 19 -11.38 12.58 12.97
N GLU A 20 -12.24 11.87 12.24
CA GLU A 20 -13.68 11.89 12.45
C GLU A 20 -14.08 11.33 13.82
N PHE A 21 -13.42 10.26 14.27
CA PHE A 21 -13.69 9.67 15.59
C PHE A 21 -13.21 10.57 16.72
N GLN A 22 -11.98 11.09 16.62
CA GLN A 22 -11.38 11.91 17.67
C GLN A 22 -11.80 13.38 17.65
N LYS A 23 -12.47 13.84 16.58
CA LYS A 23 -12.71 15.27 16.29
C LYS A 23 -11.41 16.07 16.28
N SER A 24 -10.39 15.49 15.65
CA SER A 24 -9.06 16.07 15.49
C SER A 24 -8.79 16.49 14.05
N ASN A 25 -7.64 17.13 13.82
CA ASN A 25 -7.17 17.55 12.49
C ASN A 25 -5.75 17.02 12.24
N TYR A 26 -5.51 15.74 12.54
CA TYR A 26 -4.20 15.15 12.29
C TYR A 26 -3.89 15.09 10.80
N THR A 27 -2.61 15.26 10.51
CA THR A 27 -1.96 15.04 9.23
C THR A 27 -1.08 13.79 9.31
N GLU A 28 -0.59 13.31 8.17
CA GLU A 28 0.35 12.19 8.14
C GLU A 28 1.64 12.47 8.95
N ASP A 29 2.06 13.74 9.04
CA ASP A 29 3.26 14.14 9.78
C ASP A 29 3.07 14.10 11.31
N ASP A 30 1.85 13.90 11.79
CA ASP A 30 1.59 13.68 13.21
C ASP A 30 1.91 12.24 13.65
N PHE A 31 2.19 11.30 12.74
CA PHE A 31 2.36 9.88 13.09
C PHE A 31 3.80 9.39 12.86
N ASP A 32 4.43 8.94 13.94
CA ASP A 32 5.78 8.37 13.91
C ASP A 32 5.79 6.85 13.67
N SER A 33 4.64 6.18 13.79
CA SER A 33 4.49 4.73 13.62
C SER A 33 3.54 4.38 12.48
N PHE A 34 3.65 3.15 11.99
CA PHE A 34 2.75 2.61 10.96
C PHE A 34 1.27 2.60 11.43
N TYR A 35 1.02 2.28 12.70
CA TYR A 35 -0.34 2.08 13.21
C TYR A 35 -0.92 3.38 13.78
N MET A 36 -1.62 4.17 12.95
CA MET A 36 -2.26 5.41 13.38
C MET A 36 -3.19 5.24 14.59
N GLN A 37 -3.80 4.04 14.73
CA GLN A 37 -4.66 3.75 15.86
C GLN A 37 -3.95 3.74 17.21
N GLU A 38 -2.61 3.71 17.27
CA GLU A 38 -1.85 3.82 18.53
C GLU A 38 -2.13 5.13 19.28
N LYS A 39 -2.51 6.20 18.57
CA LYS A 39 -2.94 7.47 19.17
C LYS A 39 -4.36 7.47 19.73
N ILE A 40 -5.07 6.35 19.67
CA ILE A 40 -6.48 6.27 20.07
C ILE A 40 -6.57 5.65 21.45
N GLU A 41 -7.07 6.42 22.41
CA GLU A 41 -7.32 5.95 23.78
C GLU A 41 -8.50 4.96 23.82
N ASP A 42 -9.67 5.34 23.30
CA ASP A 42 -10.84 4.46 23.22
C ASP A 42 -10.78 3.55 21.99
N LYS A 43 -9.94 2.51 22.08
CA LYS A 43 -9.81 1.48 21.04
C LYS A 43 -11.13 0.81 20.71
N LYS A 44 -11.94 0.49 21.72
CA LYS A 44 -13.19 -0.27 21.54
C LYS A 44 -14.22 0.58 20.80
N GLY A 45 -14.43 1.82 21.24
CA GLY A 45 -15.32 2.76 20.55
C GLY A 45 -14.85 3.05 19.13
N PHE A 46 -13.54 3.25 18.94
CA PHE A 46 -12.98 3.47 17.62
C PHE A 46 -13.23 2.32 16.67
N PHE A 47 -12.96 1.07 17.08
CA PHE A 47 -13.17 -0.06 16.17
C PHE A 47 -14.66 -0.34 15.90
N ASN A 48 -15.56 -0.02 16.84
CA ASN A 48 -16.99 -0.03 16.55
C ASN A 48 -17.37 1.03 15.52
N PHE A 49 -16.82 2.24 15.64
CA PHE A 49 -17.00 3.31 14.66
C PHE A 49 -16.42 2.91 13.30
N PHE A 50 -15.16 2.45 13.25
CA PHE A 50 -14.48 2.00 12.03
C PHE A 50 -15.26 0.90 11.31
N LYS A 51 -15.76 -0.11 12.02
CA LYS A 51 -16.58 -1.19 11.43
C LYS A 51 -17.91 -0.70 10.83
N ALA A 52 -18.46 0.40 11.35
CA ALA A 52 -19.68 1.00 10.84
C ALA A 52 -19.47 1.86 9.58
N HIS A 53 -18.21 2.06 9.16
CA HIS A 53 -17.85 2.88 8.02
C HIS A 53 -17.10 2.08 6.97
N ASN A 54 -17.31 2.42 5.71
CA ASN A 54 -16.46 1.94 4.63
C ASN A 54 -15.27 2.88 4.47
N VAL A 55 -14.10 2.47 4.96
CA VAL A 55 -12.90 3.32 4.96
C VAL A 55 -12.49 3.76 3.55
N TYR A 56 -12.80 2.95 2.53
CA TYR A 56 -12.45 3.22 1.14
C TYR A 56 -13.33 4.30 0.48
N ASP A 57 -14.45 4.68 1.10
CA ASP A 57 -15.26 5.82 0.63
C ASP A 57 -14.56 7.17 0.91
N TYR A 58 -13.58 7.17 1.81
CA TYR A 58 -12.80 8.35 2.20
C TYR A 58 -11.36 8.33 1.67
N CYS A 59 -11.02 7.30 0.89
CA CYS A 59 -9.72 7.17 0.25
C CYS A 59 -9.62 8.07 -1.00
N THR A 60 -8.41 8.55 -1.26
CA THR A 60 -8.07 9.20 -2.53
C THR A 60 -7.07 8.35 -3.29
N ILE A 61 -7.27 8.22 -4.61
CA ILE A 61 -6.26 7.64 -5.49
C ILE A 61 -5.10 8.63 -5.52
N ILE A 62 -3.90 8.13 -5.24
CA ILE A 62 -2.76 9.00 -5.18
C ILE A 62 -2.34 9.42 -6.60
N ASP A 63 -1.98 10.69 -6.77
CA ASP A 63 -1.66 11.31 -8.05
C ASP A 63 -0.73 10.46 -8.92
N GLY A 64 -1.19 10.23 -10.15
CA GLY A 64 -0.49 9.44 -11.17
C GLY A 64 -0.60 7.92 -11.01
N ALA A 65 -1.09 7.39 -9.89
CA ALA A 65 -1.15 5.94 -9.64
C ALA A 65 -1.93 5.20 -10.73
N TYR A 66 -3.11 5.69 -11.10
CA TYR A 66 -3.92 5.09 -12.18
C TYR A 66 -3.14 4.94 -13.48
N ASN A 67 -2.50 6.02 -13.95
CA ASN A 67 -1.75 6.02 -15.21
C ASN A 67 -0.51 5.14 -15.14
N THR A 68 0.22 5.17 -14.03
CA THR A 68 1.41 4.34 -13.84
C THR A 68 1.07 2.86 -13.81
N ILE A 69 0.05 2.45 -13.05
CA ILE A 69 -0.39 1.05 -13.03
C ILE A 69 -0.87 0.62 -14.42
N LYS A 70 -1.65 1.47 -15.11
CA LYS A 70 -2.11 1.17 -16.47
C LYS A 70 -0.95 0.95 -17.45
N LYS A 71 0.10 1.79 -17.41
CA LYS A 71 1.32 1.61 -18.22
C LYS A 71 2.07 0.32 -17.83
N LEU A 72 2.21 0.05 -16.54
CA LEU A 72 2.86 -1.16 -16.05
C LEU A 72 2.09 -2.42 -16.48
N ASN A 73 0.77 -2.37 -16.51
CA ASN A 73 -0.10 -3.48 -16.95
C ASN A 73 0.10 -3.84 -18.43
N CYS A 74 0.62 -2.92 -19.25
CA CYS A 74 0.98 -3.21 -20.64
C CYS A 74 2.32 -3.95 -20.79
N LYS A 75 3.23 -3.86 -19.79
CA LYS A 75 4.58 -4.47 -19.84
C LYS A 75 4.75 -5.66 -18.89
N TYR A 76 3.87 -5.79 -17.91
CA TYR A 76 3.99 -6.75 -16.82
C TYR A 76 2.65 -7.34 -16.46
N GLU A 77 2.66 -8.60 -16.02
CA GLU A 77 1.53 -9.18 -15.30
C GLU A 77 1.43 -8.56 -13.90
N ILE A 78 0.36 -7.80 -13.67
CA ILE A 78 0.11 -7.12 -12.39
C ILE A 78 -0.80 -7.99 -11.53
N PHE A 79 -0.40 -8.15 -10.27
CA PHE A 79 -1.29 -8.61 -9.22
C PHE A 79 -1.27 -7.61 -8.10
N ILE A 80 -2.43 -7.32 -7.53
CA ILE A 80 -2.57 -6.49 -6.33
C ILE A 80 -2.54 -7.41 -5.11
N GLY A 81 -1.43 -7.37 -4.37
CA GLY A 81 -1.39 -7.92 -3.03
C GLY A 81 -2.03 -6.94 -2.05
N THR A 82 -2.79 -7.41 -1.07
CA THR A 82 -3.19 -6.55 0.05
C THR A 82 -3.55 -7.36 1.28
N SER A 83 -3.20 -6.84 2.45
CA SER A 83 -3.66 -7.39 3.73
C SER A 83 -5.00 -6.77 4.10
N TYR A 84 -5.83 -7.56 4.76
CA TYR A 84 -7.12 -7.13 5.32
C TYR A 84 -7.17 -7.36 6.83
N ILE A 85 -6.01 -7.63 7.46
CA ILE A 85 -5.91 -7.95 8.89
C ILE A 85 -5.57 -6.70 9.69
N ILE A 86 -6.36 -6.42 10.72
CA ILE A 86 -6.05 -5.44 11.76
C ILE A 86 -5.80 -6.17 13.08
N CYS A 87 -4.60 -5.97 13.65
CA CYS A 87 -4.13 -6.68 14.84
C CYS A 87 -5.04 -6.49 16.06
N ASP A 88 -5.68 -5.33 16.20
CA ASP A 88 -6.57 -5.04 17.34
C ASP A 88 -7.94 -5.74 17.23
N ILE A 89 -8.35 -6.19 16.03
CA ILE A 89 -9.67 -6.79 15.75
C ILE A 89 -9.58 -8.03 14.85
N ILE A 90 -8.61 -8.91 15.13
CA ILE A 90 -8.31 -10.10 14.30
C ILE A 90 -9.53 -10.98 13.97
N ASN A 91 -10.51 -11.06 14.88
CA ASN A 91 -11.72 -11.87 14.70
C ASN A 91 -12.80 -11.20 13.83
N ASP A 92 -12.69 -9.88 13.60
CA ASP A 92 -13.73 -9.04 12.99
C ASP A 92 -13.20 -8.25 11.77
N THR A 93 -12.16 -8.72 11.10
CA THR A 93 -11.46 -7.95 10.05
C THR A 93 -11.94 -8.27 8.62
N GLY A 94 -12.75 -9.32 8.44
CA GLY A 94 -13.17 -9.83 7.14
C GLY A 94 -14.01 -8.86 6.29
N PHE A 95 -14.68 -7.87 6.91
CA PHE A 95 -15.45 -6.86 6.18
C PHE A 95 -14.59 -6.01 5.23
N LEU A 96 -13.29 -5.89 5.52
CA LEU A 96 -12.36 -5.16 4.66
C LEU A 96 -12.16 -5.83 3.30
N LEU A 97 -12.34 -7.14 3.18
CA LEU A 97 -12.19 -7.85 1.90
C LEU A 97 -13.14 -7.28 0.83
N ASP A 98 -14.42 -7.16 1.17
CA ASP A 98 -15.45 -6.64 0.26
C ASP A 98 -15.19 -5.17 -0.10
N GLN A 99 -14.89 -4.34 0.90
CA GLN A 99 -14.62 -2.92 0.69
C GLN A 99 -13.40 -2.70 -0.22
N LYS A 100 -12.30 -3.40 0.04
CA LYS A 100 -11.08 -3.37 -0.75
C LYS A 100 -11.33 -3.81 -2.20
N TYR A 101 -12.02 -4.95 -2.37
CA TYR A 101 -12.33 -5.49 -3.69
C TYR A 101 -13.18 -4.53 -4.51
N LYS A 102 -14.29 -4.02 -3.94
CA LYS A 102 -15.17 -3.05 -4.61
C LYS A 102 -14.43 -1.78 -4.98
N TYR A 103 -13.57 -1.27 -4.10
CA TYR A 103 -12.76 -0.09 -4.38
C TYR A 103 -11.80 -0.32 -5.55
N LEU A 104 -11.11 -1.47 -5.59
CA LEU A 104 -10.19 -1.81 -6.67
C LEU A 104 -10.91 -1.93 -8.02
N ILE A 105 -12.01 -2.69 -8.09
CA ILE A 105 -12.76 -2.89 -9.33
C ILE A 105 -13.37 -1.57 -9.85
N LYS A 106 -13.89 -0.72 -8.93
CA LYS A 106 -14.46 0.58 -9.29
C LYS A 106 -13.41 1.53 -9.88
N ASN A 107 -12.23 1.61 -9.25
CA ASN A 107 -11.24 2.63 -9.56
C ASN A 107 -10.19 2.18 -10.59
N PHE A 108 -9.97 0.88 -10.72
CA PHE A 108 -8.99 0.29 -11.64
C PHE A 108 -9.65 -0.83 -12.47
N PRO A 109 -10.65 -0.51 -13.32
CA PRO A 109 -11.46 -1.51 -14.02
C PRO A 109 -10.69 -2.32 -15.08
N PHE A 110 -9.44 -1.95 -15.35
CA PHE A 110 -8.54 -2.65 -16.27
C PHE A 110 -7.71 -3.75 -15.56
N LEU A 111 -7.75 -3.82 -14.23
CA LEU A 111 -7.10 -4.90 -13.50
C LEU A 111 -7.91 -6.19 -13.62
N GLU A 112 -7.22 -7.30 -13.85
CA GLU A 112 -7.83 -8.61 -13.87
C GLU A 112 -8.28 -9.00 -12.45
N PRO A 113 -9.58 -9.26 -12.19
CA PRO A 113 -10.06 -9.61 -10.86
C PRO A 113 -9.38 -10.83 -10.27
N ASN A 114 -9.00 -11.82 -11.09
CA ASN A 114 -8.26 -13.01 -10.66
C ASN A 114 -6.84 -12.68 -10.14
N ASN A 115 -6.33 -11.48 -10.41
CA ASN A 115 -5.03 -11.04 -9.98
C ASN A 115 -5.07 -10.19 -8.68
N ILE A 116 -6.19 -10.17 -7.97
CA ILE A 116 -6.30 -9.54 -6.65
C ILE A 116 -6.11 -10.60 -5.56
N VAL A 117 -5.08 -10.45 -4.73
CA VAL A 117 -4.67 -11.44 -3.73
C VAL A 117 -4.77 -10.83 -2.33
N PHE A 118 -5.64 -11.42 -1.51
CA PHE A 118 -5.82 -11.03 -0.11
C PHE A 118 -5.00 -11.92 0.82
N LEU A 119 -4.01 -11.36 1.51
CA LEU A 119 -3.14 -12.12 2.42
C LEU A 119 -2.49 -11.23 3.48
N GLY A 120 -2.33 -11.77 4.69
CA GLY A 120 -1.59 -11.09 5.76
C GLY A 120 -0.08 -11.22 5.63
N ASN A 121 0.43 -12.44 5.40
CA ASN A 121 1.87 -12.68 5.27
C ASN A 121 2.30 -12.67 3.79
N LYS A 122 2.80 -11.53 3.32
CA LYS A 122 3.25 -11.35 1.93
C LYS A 122 4.58 -12.04 1.60
N SER A 123 5.36 -12.48 2.60
CA SER A 123 6.65 -13.16 2.38
C SER A 123 6.53 -14.49 1.64
N VAL A 124 5.36 -15.13 1.66
CA VAL A 124 5.11 -16.40 0.96
C VAL A 124 5.07 -16.25 -0.56
N LEU A 125 5.01 -15.01 -1.05
CA LEU A 125 4.93 -14.70 -2.48
C LEU A 125 6.31 -14.45 -3.06
N ASN A 126 6.81 -15.43 -3.80
CA ASN A 126 8.09 -15.38 -4.51
C ASN A 126 7.88 -14.89 -5.95
N ILE A 127 8.37 -13.69 -6.24
CA ILE A 127 8.03 -12.96 -7.48
C ILE A 127 9.18 -12.05 -7.93
N ASP A 128 9.11 -11.54 -9.16
CA ASP A 128 10.21 -10.75 -9.71
C ASP A 128 10.34 -9.35 -9.12
N ILE A 129 9.23 -8.65 -8.88
CA ILE A 129 9.24 -7.25 -8.41
C ILE A 129 8.18 -7.06 -7.34
N LYS A 130 8.53 -6.56 -6.16
CA LYS A 130 7.56 -6.02 -5.19
C LYS A 130 7.76 -4.53 -5.04
N ILE A 131 6.63 -3.83 -4.95
CA ILE A 131 6.54 -2.42 -4.61
C ILE A 131 5.59 -2.37 -3.44
N ASP A 132 6.00 -1.88 -2.28
CA ASP A 132 5.21 -1.85 -1.06
C ASP A 132 5.75 -0.73 -0.17
N ASP A 133 4.96 -0.21 0.75
CA ASP A 133 5.35 0.82 1.72
C ASP A 133 6.00 0.23 3.00
N ARG A 134 6.00 -1.10 3.15
CA ARG A 134 6.65 -1.81 4.26
C ARG A 134 7.77 -2.73 3.78
N ILE A 135 8.92 -2.64 4.44
CA ILE A 135 10.11 -3.44 4.10
C ILE A 135 9.84 -4.94 4.20
N ASP A 136 9.18 -5.41 5.26
CA ASP A 136 8.93 -6.83 5.47
C ASP A 136 8.09 -7.48 4.35
N ASN A 137 7.22 -6.68 3.72
CA ASN A 137 6.38 -7.15 2.63
C ASN A 137 7.18 -7.40 1.34
N LEU A 138 8.36 -6.78 1.20
CA LEU A 138 9.26 -6.93 0.05
C LEU A 138 10.03 -8.26 0.06
N ASN A 139 10.00 -9.01 1.17
CA ASN A 139 10.62 -10.33 1.26
C ASN A 139 10.06 -11.30 0.20
N GLY A 140 10.93 -12.10 -0.41
CA GLY A 140 10.57 -12.99 -1.53
C GLY A 140 10.57 -12.34 -2.92
N ALA A 141 10.85 -11.04 -3.03
CA ALA A 141 11.02 -10.37 -4.32
C ALA A 141 12.48 -10.43 -4.81
N LYS A 142 12.70 -10.61 -6.11
CA LYS A 142 14.03 -10.40 -6.73
C LYS A 142 14.41 -8.92 -6.77
N THR A 143 13.46 -8.06 -7.13
CA THR A 143 13.57 -6.60 -7.10
C THR A 143 12.65 -6.05 -6.02
N LYS A 144 13.23 -5.42 -5.01
CA LYS A 144 12.51 -4.80 -3.89
C LYS A 144 12.44 -3.29 -4.10
N ILE A 145 11.23 -2.73 -4.10
CA ILE A 145 11.02 -1.28 -4.20
C ILE A 145 10.19 -0.81 -3.01
N LEU A 146 10.79 -0.01 -2.13
CA LEU A 146 10.07 0.63 -1.04
C LEU A 146 9.43 1.92 -1.56
N PHE A 147 8.10 1.97 -1.56
CA PHE A 147 7.37 3.19 -1.86
C PHE A 147 7.32 4.08 -0.62
N THR A 148 7.60 5.36 -0.80
CA THR A 148 7.70 6.29 0.34
C THR A 148 6.31 6.63 0.88
N ALA A 149 6.13 6.41 2.17
CA ALA A 149 4.93 6.70 2.95
C ALA A 149 5.34 7.33 4.29
N TYR A 150 4.39 7.92 5.02
CA TYR A 150 4.65 8.71 6.22
C TYR A 150 5.50 7.98 7.26
N HIS A 151 5.22 6.70 7.53
CA HIS A 151 5.92 5.88 8.53
C HIS A 151 7.31 5.37 8.12
N ASN A 152 7.71 5.50 6.85
CA ASN A 152 8.97 4.93 6.35
C ASN A 152 10.00 5.97 5.88
N LYS A 153 9.68 7.28 6.02
CA LYS A 153 10.54 8.40 5.62
C LYS A 153 11.91 8.37 6.31
N ASN A 154 11.96 7.92 7.56
CA ASN A 154 13.18 7.94 8.39
C ASN A 154 14.10 6.72 8.21
N ILE A 155 13.73 5.77 7.34
CA ILE A 155 14.60 4.61 7.06
C ILE A 155 15.78 5.07 6.21
N SER A 156 17.00 4.89 6.74
CA SER A 156 18.25 5.33 6.12
C SER A 156 18.57 4.57 4.83
N ASP A 157 19.27 5.24 3.92
CA ASP A 157 19.76 4.63 2.68
C ASP A 157 20.69 3.44 2.96
N GLU A 158 21.54 3.51 3.99
CA GLU A 158 22.39 2.39 4.42
C GLU A 158 21.57 1.12 4.74
N THR A 159 20.44 1.28 5.42
CA THR A 159 19.53 0.17 5.73
C THR A 159 18.94 -0.43 4.46
N LEU A 160 18.51 0.42 3.53
CA LEU A 160 17.94 -0.01 2.25
C LEU A 160 18.97 -0.72 1.37
N GLU A 161 20.21 -0.21 1.31
CA GLU A 161 21.31 -0.81 0.56
C GLU A 161 21.66 -2.21 1.07
N LYS A 162 21.76 -2.37 2.40
CA LYS A 162 22.01 -3.67 3.03
C LYS A 162 20.95 -4.72 2.66
N GLU A 163 19.70 -4.29 2.55
CA GLU A 163 18.55 -5.12 2.19
C GLU A 163 18.33 -5.26 0.66
N ARG A 164 19.15 -4.56 -0.15
CA ARG A 164 19.03 -4.43 -1.61
C ARG A 164 17.67 -3.88 -2.06
N ILE A 165 17.16 -2.88 -1.33
CA ILE A 165 15.89 -2.21 -1.57
C ILE A 165 16.14 -0.90 -2.29
N LYS A 166 15.38 -0.64 -3.34
CA LYS A 166 15.35 0.66 -4.02
C LYS A 166 14.21 1.50 -3.46
N ARG A 167 14.44 2.77 -3.13
CA ARG A 167 13.35 3.68 -2.75
C ARG A 167 12.71 4.31 -3.98
N ALA A 168 11.39 4.46 -3.95
CA ALA A 168 10.63 5.29 -4.86
C ALA A 168 9.84 6.33 -4.06
N ASN A 169 10.07 7.61 -4.32
CA ASN A 169 9.39 8.71 -3.64
C ASN A 169 8.11 9.13 -4.37
N SER A 170 7.98 8.72 -5.63
CA SER A 170 6.90 9.10 -6.51
C SER A 170 6.59 8.02 -7.55
N ARG A 171 5.48 8.20 -8.27
CA ARG A 171 5.12 7.32 -9.39
C ARG A 171 6.10 7.47 -10.53
N TYR A 172 6.63 8.67 -10.71
CA TYR A 172 7.69 8.93 -11.67
C TYR A 172 8.93 8.08 -11.39
N ASP A 173 9.31 7.89 -10.12
CA ASP A 173 10.43 7.00 -9.76
C ASP A 173 10.12 5.54 -10.11
N ILE A 174 8.88 5.09 -9.88
CA ILE A 174 8.44 3.74 -10.30
C ILE A 174 8.52 3.58 -11.82
N GLU A 175 8.01 4.54 -12.58
CA GLU A 175 8.10 4.53 -14.04
C GLU A 175 9.57 4.56 -14.50
N LYS A 176 10.42 5.37 -13.86
CA LYS A 176 11.86 5.43 -14.15
C LYS A 176 12.56 4.10 -13.90
N LEU A 177 12.21 3.43 -12.81
CA LEU A 177 12.80 2.16 -12.41
C LEU A 177 12.36 0.98 -13.29
N LEU A 178 11.14 1.01 -13.82
CA LEU A 178 10.52 -0.16 -14.45
C LEU A 178 10.12 0.02 -15.92
N LEU A 179 9.89 1.23 -16.39
CA LEU A 179 9.39 1.47 -17.75
C LEU A 179 10.47 2.00 -18.70
N ILE A 180 11.55 2.58 -18.17
CA ILE A 180 12.68 2.99 -19.00
C ILE A 180 13.34 1.73 -19.56
N GLU A 181 13.34 1.65 -20.89
CA GLU A 181 14.12 0.66 -21.62
C GLU A 181 15.57 0.86 -21.25
N ARG A 182 16.17 -0.13 -20.59
CA ARG A 182 17.62 -0.26 -20.61
C ARG A 182 17.96 -0.58 -22.05
N ASN A 183 18.31 0.44 -22.84
CA ASN A 183 19.11 0.19 -24.03
C ASN A 183 20.31 -0.60 -23.54
N ASP A 184 20.42 -1.83 -24.03
CA ASP A 184 21.46 -2.77 -23.66
C ASP A 184 22.83 -2.07 -23.69
N LEU A 185 23.42 -1.86 -22.52
CA LEU A 185 24.87 -1.72 -22.40
C LEU A 185 25.44 -3.13 -22.57
N ASN A 186 25.36 -3.63 -23.81
CA ASN A 186 26.23 -4.65 -24.35
C ASN A 186 27.28 -3.91 -25.19
N GLU A 187 28.32 -3.40 -24.52
CA GLU A 187 29.70 -3.36 -25.01
C GLU A 187 30.63 -3.79 -23.87
#